data_AF-B7PS60-F1
#
_entry.id   AF-B7PS60-F1
#
_cell.length_a   1.000
_cell.length_b   1.000
_cell.length_c   1.000
_cell.angle_alpha   90.00
_cell.angle_beta   90.00
_cell.angle_gamma   90.00
#
_symmetry.space_group_name_H-M   'P 1'
#
loop_
_entity.id
_entity.type
_entity.pdbx_description
1 polymer ?
#
loop_
_entity_poly.entity_id
_entity_poly.type
_entity_poly.pdbx_seq_one_letter_code
_entity_poly.pdbx_strand_id
1 'polypeptide(L)'
;STSLRSDALFVHRDTDQNNANVKFEFTPENLKRAESLTSIYPDGHRAAAVIPLLDLAQRQHGWLPLTAMHYVADYLGMPRMRVYEVATFYTMFQRNPVGKYHVQVCTTTPCMLRGAEDIQAVIEKKLGIGPGETSKDGLFTLSVVECLG
;
A
#
# COMPACT_ATOMS: atom_id res chain seq x y z
N SER A 1 3.90 22.33 14.82
CA SER A 1 4.89 21.37 14.32
C SER A 1 4.42 20.90 12.96
N THR A 2 5.06 21.39 11.91
CA THR A 2 4.65 21.15 10.53
C THR A 2 5.08 19.74 10.15
N SER A 3 4.13 18.79 10.07
CA SER A 3 4.38 17.44 9.52
C SER A 3 4.97 17.60 8.12
N LEU A 4 6.02 16.85 7.83
CA LEU A 4 6.76 16.91 6.58
C LEU A 4 5.84 16.47 5.44
N ARG A 5 5.42 17.40 4.57
CA ARG A 5 4.50 17.13 3.44
C ARG A 5 5.08 16.26 2.30
N SER A 6 6.13 15.47 2.59
CA SER A 6 6.64 14.38 1.74
C SER A 6 6.48 13.01 2.43
N ASP A 7 5.52 12.91 3.37
CA ASP A 7 5.32 11.85 4.37
C ASP A 7 5.24 10.43 3.78
N ALA A 8 6.40 9.77 3.69
CA ALA A 8 6.50 8.32 3.80
C ALA A 8 7.82 7.97 4.49
N LEU A 9 7.81 7.85 5.82
CA LEU A 9 8.96 7.31 6.55
C LEU A 9 9.33 5.95 5.95
N PHE A 10 10.56 5.78 5.49
CA PHE A 10 11.09 4.50 4.96
C PHE A 10 11.67 3.59 6.05
N VAL A 11 11.56 4.03 7.30
CA VAL A 11 11.93 3.26 8.49
C VAL A 11 10.67 2.87 9.24
N HIS A 12 10.64 1.66 9.79
CA HIS A 12 9.55 1.22 10.66
C HIS A 12 9.87 1.56 12.11
N ARG A 13 8.84 2.00 12.85
CA ARG A 13 8.86 2.12 14.31
C ARG A 13 7.61 1.44 14.82
N ASP A 14 7.76 0.62 15.86
CA ASP A 14 6.64 -0.09 16.43
C ASP A 14 5.61 0.89 16.98
N THR A 15 4.35 0.63 16.65
CA THR A 15 3.17 1.34 17.14
C THR A 15 2.16 0.31 17.64
N ASP A 16 1.16 0.73 18.41
CA ASP A 16 0.14 -0.19 18.93
C ASP A 16 -0.60 -0.96 17.82
N GLN A 17 -0.76 -0.34 16.65
CA GLN A 17 -1.47 -0.91 15.49
C GLN A 17 -0.54 -1.58 14.45
N ASN A 18 0.75 -1.23 14.45
CA ASN A 18 1.73 -1.78 13.52
C ASN A 18 3.02 -2.14 14.28
N ASN A 19 3.12 -3.41 14.68
CA ASN A 19 4.26 -3.98 15.40
C ASN A 19 4.38 -5.47 15.06
N ALA A 20 5.45 -6.12 15.50
CA ALA A 20 5.71 -7.54 15.23
C ALA A 20 4.70 -8.52 15.87
N ASN A 21 3.87 -8.09 16.82
CA ASN A 21 2.93 -8.94 17.56
C ASN A 21 1.52 -8.97 16.95
N VAL A 22 1.18 -8.06 16.03
CA VAL A 22 -0.14 -8.03 15.37
C VAL A 22 -0.28 -9.23 14.44
N LYS A 23 -1.08 -10.24 14.78
CA LYS A 23 -1.16 -11.46 13.98
C LYS A 23 -1.83 -11.21 12.62
N PHE A 24 -1.11 -11.51 11.54
CA PHE A 24 -1.63 -11.55 10.17
C PHE A 24 -1.44 -12.95 9.57
N GLU A 25 -2.50 -13.50 9.01
CA GLU A 25 -2.50 -14.76 8.26
C GLU A 25 -3.46 -14.63 7.07
N PHE A 26 -3.17 -15.30 5.95
CA PHE A 26 -4.13 -15.35 4.84
C PHE A 26 -5.38 -16.13 5.23
N THR A 27 -6.54 -15.66 4.77
CA THR A 27 -7.77 -16.45 4.85
C THR A 27 -7.64 -17.73 4.02
N PRO A 28 -8.42 -18.80 4.31
CA PRO A 28 -8.34 -20.04 3.54
C PRO A 28 -8.59 -19.86 2.03
N GLU A 29 -9.39 -18.86 1.65
CA GLU A 29 -9.60 -18.50 0.25
C GLU A 29 -8.35 -17.83 -0.35
N ASN A 30 -7.76 -16.88 0.35
CA ASN A 30 -6.54 -16.21 -0.11
C ASN A 30 -5.33 -17.13 -0.10
N LEU A 31 -5.29 -18.17 0.75
CA LEU A 31 -4.26 -19.19 0.70
C LEU A 31 -4.28 -19.94 -0.65
N LYS A 32 -5.46 -20.35 -1.12
CA LYS A 32 -5.61 -20.98 -2.45
C LYS A 32 -5.19 -20.04 -3.57
N ARG A 33 -5.49 -18.75 -3.44
CA ARG A 33 -5.02 -17.73 -4.40
C ARG A 33 -3.50 -17.59 -4.34
N ALA A 34 -2.90 -17.56 -3.17
CA ALA A 34 -1.46 -17.49 -2.99
C ALA A 34 -0.74 -18.70 -3.62
N GLU A 35 -1.30 -19.90 -3.47
CA GLU A 35 -0.82 -21.12 -4.14
C GLU A 35 -0.90 -20.97 -5.66
N SER A 36 -2.04 -20.51 -6.19
CA SER A 36 -2.21 -20.28 -7.62
C SER A 36 -1.21 -19.26 -8.18
N LEU A 37 -0.97 -18.16 -7.46
CA LEU A 37 -0.01 -17.12 -7.84
C LEU A 37 1.43 -17.66 -7.82
N THR A 38 1.76 -18.48 -6.82
CA THR A 38 3.09 -19.08 -6.70
C THR A 38 3.33 -20.09 -7.83
N SER A 39 2.29 -20.80 -8.27
CA SER A 39 2.36 -21.80 -9.34
C SER A 39 2.69 -21.23 -10.73
N ILE A 40 2.52 -19.91 -10.92
CA ILE A 40 2.87 -19.21 -12.17
C ILE A 40 4.39 -19.20 -12.39
N TYR A 41 5.16 -19.23 -11.30
CA TYR A 41 6.61 -19.09 -11.34
C TYR A 41 7.30 -20.46 -11.30
N PRO A 42 8.42 -20.64 -12.03
CA PRO A 42 9.19 -21.89 -11.99
C PRO A 42 9.68 -22.25 -10.59
N ASP A 43 9.86 -23.55 -10.35
CA ASP A 43 10.49 -24.03 -9.13
C ASP A 43 11.91 -23.44 -8.98
N GLY A 44 12.24 -23.07 -7.74
CA GLY A 44 13.47 -22.30 -7.43
C GLY A 44 13.33 -20.79 -7.58
N HIS A 45 12.31 -20.28 -8.27
CA HIS A 45 12.09 -18.83 -8.48
C HIS A 45 10.81 -18.31 -7.83
N ARG A 46 10.33 -18.98 -6.77
CA ARG A 46 9.10 -18.61 -6.05
C ARG A 46 9.14 -17.20 -5.48
N ALA A 47 10.33 -16.65 -5.19
CA ALA A 47 10.52 -15.26 -4.75
C ALA A 47 9.95 -14.22 -5.73
N ALA A 48 9.78 -14.56 -7.02
CA ALA A 48 9.16 -13.67 -8.00
C ALA A 48 7.67 -13.38 -7.70
N ALA A 49 7.01 -14.22 -6.90
CA ALA A 49 5.64 -14.00 -6.44
C ALA A 49 5.48 -12.95 -5.33
N VAL A 50 6.56 -12.29 -4.90
CA VAL A 50 6.52 -11.31 -3.79
C VAL A 50 5.55 -10.16 -4.04
N ILE A 51 5.54 -9.57 -5.24
CA ILE A 51 4.65 -8.46 -5.59
C ILE A 51 3.18 -8.88 -5.54
N PRO A 52 2.73 -9.94 -6.24
CA PRO A 52 1.32 -10.33 -6.22
C PRO A 52 0.87 -10.84 -4.84
N LEU A 53 1.75 -11.46 -4.04
CA LEU A 53 1.41 -11.86 -2.68
C LEU A 53 1.28 -10.68 -1.71
N LEU A 54 2.13 -9.66 -1.84
CA LEU A 54 1.97 -8.42 -1.10
C LEU A 54 0.69 -7.67 -1.51
N ASP A 55 0.36 -7.63 -2.80
CA ASP A 55 -0.90 -7.04 -3.27
C ASP A 55 -2.11 -7.80 -2.70
N LEU A 56 -2.05 -9.13 -2.67
CA LEU A 56 -3.09 -9.96 -2.06
C LEU A 56 -3.23 -9.68 -0.56
N ALA A 57 -2.12 -9.54 0.17
CA ALA A 57 -2.13 -9.19 1.59
C ALA A 57 -2.72 -7.80 1.83
N GLN A 58 -2.38 -6.83 0.99
CA GLN A 58 -2.97 -5.50 1.03
C GLN A 58 -4.47 -5.52 0.75
N ARG A 59 -4.95 -6.31 -0.22
CA ARG A 59 -6.38 -6.44 -0.50
C ARG A 59 -7.17 -7.06 0.65
N GLN A 60 -6.56 -8.01 1.37
CA GLN A 60 -7.19 -8.63 2.53
C GLN A 60 -7.29 -7.66 3.71
N HIS A 61 -6.24 -6.89 3.99
CA HIS A 61 -6.13 -6.07 5.19
C HIS A 61 -6.43 -4.57 4.97
N GLY A 62 -6.48 -4.11 3.71
CA GLY A 62 -6.61 -2.71 3.31
C GLY A 62 -5.28 -1.95 3.20
N TRP A 63 -4.27 -2.38 3.95
CA TRP A 63 -2.91 -1.85 3.98
C TRP A 63 -1.93 -2.93 4.47
N LEU A 64 -0.64 -2.71 4.37
CA LEU A 64 0.41 -3.68 4.69
C LEU A 64 1.07 -3.43 6.05
N PRO A 65 0.65 -4.14 7.12
CA PRO A 65 1.36 -4.14 8.39
C PRO A 65 2.68 -4.91 8.29
N LEU A 66 3.58 -4.69 9.26
CA LEU A 66 4.86 -5.38 9.35
C LEU A 66 4.70 -6.91 9.34
N THR A 67 3.67 -7.42 10.02
CA THR A 67 3.41 -8.85 10.11
C THR A 67 2.91 -9.46 8.82
N ALA A 68 2.21 -8.70 7.97
CA ALA A 68 1.88 -9.17 6.62
C ALA A 68 3.14 -9.34 5.77
N MET A 69 4.10 -8.42 5.88
CA MET A 69 5.39 -8.54 5.20
C MET A 69 6.20 -9.73 5.74
N HIS A 70 6.21 -9.95 7.06
CA HIS A 70 6.84 -11.14 7.66
C HIS A 70 6.19 -12.42 7.14
N TYR A 71 4.86 -12.49 7.13
CA TYR A 71 4.13 -13.67 6.69
C TYR A 71 4.45 -14.01 5.23
N VAL A 72 4.47 -13.01 4.33
CA VAL A 72 4.83 -13.23 2.92
C VAL A 72 6.29 -13.67 2.77
N ALA A 73 7.21 -13.11 3.54
CA ALA A 73 8.61 -13.52 3.54
C ALA A 73 8.78 -14.98 3.97
N ASP A 74 8.11 -15.37 5.06
CA ASP A 74 8.16 -16.72 5.62
C ASP A 74 7.47 -17.72 4.67
N TYR A 75 6.37 -17.35 4.02
CA TYR A 75 5.67 -18.16 3.00
C TYR A 75 6.54 -18.43 1.76
N LEU A 76 7.30 -17.43 1.30
CA LEU A 76 8.19 -17.55 0.14
C LEU A 76 9.57 -18.15 0.48
N GLY A 77 9.90 -18.31 1.76
CA GLY A 77 11.21 -18.77 2.20
C GLY A 77 12.33 -17.78 1.88
N MET A 78 12.05 -16.46 1.91
CA MET A 78 13.00 -15.41 1.55
C MET A 78 13.30 -14.46 2.73
N PRO A 79 14.45 -13.75 2.74
CA PRO A 79 14.74 -12.80 3.81
C PRO A 79 13.72 -11.66 3.89
N ARG A 80 13.23 -11.35 5.10
CA ARG A 80 12.26 -10.28 5.36
C ARG A 80 12.68 -8.92 4.79
N MET A 81 13.98 -8.62 4.82
CA MET A 81 14.52 -7.38 4.27
C MET A 81 14.19 -7.19 2.78
N ARG A 82 14.18 -8.27 1.98
CA ARG A 82 13.83 -8.20 0.56
C ARG A 82 12.36 -7.84 0.34
N VAL A 83 11.49 -8.30 1.24
CA VAL A 83 10.07 -7.93 1.22
C VAL A 83 9.89 -6.46 1.59
N TYR A 84 10.67 -5.94 2.55
CA TYR A 84 10.64 -4.51 2.90
C TYR A 84 11.15 -3.62 1.77
N GLU A 85 12.21 -4.03 1.07
CA GLU A 85 12.70 -3.32 -0.10
C GLU A 85 11.59 -3.19 -1.15
N VAL A 86 10.89 -4.28 -1.46
CA VAL A 86 9.76 -4.26 -2.41
C VAL A 86 8.61 -3.40 -1.90
N ALA A 87 8.20 -3.56 -0.63
CA ALA A 87 7.09 -2.82 -0.04
C ALA A 87 7.34 -1.32 0.10
N THR A 88 8.60 -0.89 0.21
CA THR A 88 8.97 0.53 0.27
C THR A 88 9.23 1.13 -1.11
N PHE A 89 9.65 0.32 -2.08
CA PHE A 89 9.97 0.77 -3.43
C PHE A 89 8.73 1.07 -4.28
N TYR A 90 7.70 0.21 -4.23
CA TYR A 90 6.49 0.41 -5.02
C TYR A 90 5.46 1.27 -4.29
N THR A 91 5.04 2.37 -4.93
CA THR A 91 4.11 3.37 -4.37
C THR A 91 2.68 2.85 -4.14
N MET A 92 2.33 1.71 -4.74
CA MET A 92 1.04 1.05 -4.54
C MET A 92 0.90 0.48 -3.12
N PHE A 93 2.01 0.10 -2.50
CA PHE A 93 2.01 -0.58 -1.21
C PHE A 93 1.82 0.40 -0.06
N GLN A 94 0.63 0.39 0.54
CA GLN A 94 0.26 1.29 1.63
C GLN A 94 0.78 0.71 2.96
N ARG A 95 1.77 1.36 3.56
CA ARG A 95 2.40 0.90 4.82
C ARG A 95 1.78 1.51 6.07
N ASN A 96 0.86 2.45 5.88
CA ASN A 96 0.06 3.07 6.92
C ASN A 96 -1.42 2.77 6.64
N PRO A 97 -2.28 2.79 7.67
CA PRO A 97 -3.72 2.69 7.48
C PRO A 97 -4.24 3.78 6.53
N VAL A 98 -4.91 3.34 5.47
CA VAL A 98 -5.64 4.21 4.53
C VAL A 98 -7.14 4.00 4.70
N GLY A 99 -7.92 5.00 4.32
CA GLY A 99 -9.36 4.91 4.30
C GLY A 99 -9.87 3.88 3.29
N LYS A 100 -11.15 3.51 3.40
CA LYS A 100 -11.78 2.51 2.53
C LYS A 100 -11.63 2.80 1.04
N TYR A 101 -11.65 4.08 0.67
CA TYR A 101 -11.47 4.57 -0.69
C TYR A 101 -10.21 5.42 -0.76
N HIS A 102 -9.20 4.89 -1.43
CA HIS A 102 -7.96 5.62 -1.74
C HIS A 102 -8.14 6.35 -3.07
N VAL A 103 -8.35 7.66 -3.01
CA VAL A 103 -8.57 8.53 -4.17
C VAL A 103 -7.22 9.01 -4.66
N GLN A 104 -6.84 8.55 -5.84
CA GLN A 104 -5.57 8.90 -6.49
C GLN A 104 -5.82 9.88 -7.64
N VAL A 105 -5.26 11.08 -7.55
CA VAL A 105 -5.40 12.12 -8.59
C VAL A 105 -4.07 12.28 -9.31
N CYS A 106 -4.09 12.04 -10.63
CA CYS A 106 -2.92 12.27 -11.49
C CYS A 106 -2.72 13.77 -11.73
N THR A 107 -1.52 14.28 -11.41
CA THR A 107 -1.15 15.68 -11.63
C THR A 107 0.02 15.84 -12.61
N THR A 108 0.31 14.82 -13.42
CA THR A 108 1.34 14.93 -14.45
C THR A 108 0.95 15.89 -15.56
N THR A 109 1.92 16.37 -16.33
CA THR A 109 1.75 17.42 -17.35
C THR A 109 0.52 17.25 -18.24
N PRO A 110 0.20 16.07 -18.81
CA PRO A 110 -1.00 15.91 -19.64
C PRO A 110 -2.31 16.20 -18.89
N CYS A 111 -2.41 15.75 -17.64
CA CYS A 111 -3.57 15.98 -16.79
C CYS A 111 -3.60 17.42 -16.24
N MET A 112 -2.43 17.96 -15.88
CA MET A 112 -2.28 19.36 -15.44
C MET A 112 -2.78 20.34 -16.50
N LEU A 113 -2.40 20.15 -17.78
CA LEU A 113 -2.88 20.96 -18.91
C LEU A 113 -4.40 20.87 -19.17
N ARG A 114 -5.07 19.90 -18.54
CA ARG A 114 -6.52 19.66 -18.63
C ARG A 114 -7.26 20.01 -17.34
N GLY A 115 -6.61 20.69 -16.39
CA GLY A 115 -7.25 21.16 -15.16
C GLY A 115 -7.29 20.09 -14.06
N ALA A 116 -6.30 19.20 -13.98
CA ALA A 116 -6.22 18.25 -12.85
C ALA A 116 -6.15 18.94 -11.48
N GLU A 117 -5.52 20.12 -11.42
CA GLU A 117 -5.47 20.94 -10.20
C GLU A 117 -6.86 21.41 -9.76
N ASP A 118 -7.76 21.73 -10.70
CA ASP A 118 -9.15 22.10 -10.40
C ASP A 118 -9.91 20.91 -9.79
N ILE A 119 -9.68 19.70 -10.31
CA ILE A 119 -10.27 18.46 -9.78
C ILE A 119 -9.77 18.21 -8.37
N GLN A 120 -8.46 18.33 -8.14
CA GLN A 120 -7.88 18.19 -6.81
C GLN A 120 -8.50 19.20 -5.83
N ALA A 121 -8.59 20.48 -6.20
CA ALA A 121 -9.16 21.52 -5.34
C ALA A 121 -10.64 21.27 -4.98
N VAL A 122 -11.44 20.73 -5.91
CA VAL A 122 -12.83 20.33 -5.64
C VAL A 122 -12.88 19.19 -4.63
N ILE A 123 -12.01 18.20 -4.76
CA ILE A 123 -11.96 17.05 -3.84
C ILE A 123 -11.54 17.51 -2.44
N GLU A 124 -10.48 18.32 -2.33
CA GLU A 124 -10.01 18.88 -1.06
C GLU A 124 -11.11 19.70 -0.38
N LYS A 125 -11.82 20.57 -1.13
CA LYS A 125 -12.93 21.36 -0.59
C LYS A 125 -14.12 20.50 -0.15
N LYS A 126 -14.41 19.41 -0.86
CA LYS A 126 -15.55 18.54 -0.58
C LYS A 126 -15.31 17.64 0.62
N LEU A 127 -14.10 17.09 0.74
CA LEU A 127 -13.73 16.14 1.79
C LEU A 127 -13.10 16.83 3.00
N GLY A 128 -12.63 18.08 2.85
CA GLY A 128 -11.98 18.84 3.92
C GLY A 128 -10.63 18.25 4.35
N ILE A 129 -9.94 17.56 3.44
CA ILE A 129 -8.64 16.91 3.66
C ILE A 129 -7.63 17.39 2.62
N GLY A 130 -6.35 17.44 3.00
CA GLY A 130 -5.25 17.67 2.06
C GLY A 130 -4.67 16.39 1.44
N PRO A 131 -3.71 16.50 0.52
CA PRO A 131 -2.97 15.37 -0.02
C PRO A 131 -2.23 14.61 1.09
N GLY A 132 -2.39 13.29 1.12
CA GLY A 132 -1.80 12.40 2.14
C GLY A 132 -2.66 12.23 3.39
N GLU A 133 -3.73 13.01 3.55
CA GLU A 133 -4.61 12.93 4.71
C GLU A 133 -5.80 11.99 4.46
N THR A 134 -6.37 11.50 5.56
CA THR A 134 -7.56 10.65 5.57
C THR A 134 -8.70 11.39 6.26
N SER A 135 -9.91 11.30 5.69
CA SER A 135 -11.13 11.89 6.25
C SER A 135 -11.37 11.39 7.68
N LYS A 136 -11.97 12.24 8.53
CA LYS A 136 -12.30 11.88 9.93
C LYS A 136 -13.16 10.61 10.04
N ASP A 137 -13.97 10.34 9.02
CA ASP A 137 -14.84 9.17 8.96
C ASP A 137 -14.11 7.88 8.55
N GLY A 138 -12.81 7.96 8.24
CA GLY A 138 -11.98 6.81 7.81
C GLY A 138 -12.35 6.27 6.42
N LEU A 139 -13.17 7.00 5.65
CA LEU A 139 -13.67 6.52 4.36
C LEU A 139 -12.78 6.91 3.18
N PHE A 140 -12.21 8.11 3.18
CA PHE A 140 -11.47 8.62 2.02
C PHE A 140 -10.04 9.02 2.40
N THR A 141 -9.07 8.59 1.61
CA THR A 141 -7.69 9.09 1.66
C THR A 141 -7.35 9.71 0.32
N LEU A 142 -6.89 10.95 0.31
CA LEU A 142 -6.49 11.64 -0.91
C LEU A 142 -5.00 11.46 -1.14
N SER A 143 -4.59 11.08 -2.34
CA SER A 143 -3.18 11.04 -2.73
C SER A 143 -3.00 11.63 -4.12
N VAL A 144 -1.98 12.47 -4.25
CA VAL A 144 -1.51 12.94 -5.54
C VAL A 144 -0.55 11.90 -6.08
N VAL A 145 -0.78 11.45 -7.30
CA VAL A 145 0.00 10.41 -7.97
C VAL A 145 0.51 10.89 -9.31
N GLU A 146 1.47 10.13 -9.84
CA GLU A 146 2.03 10.34 -11.17
C GLU A 146 1.08 9.81 -12.26
N CYS A 147 1.60 9.63 -13.47
CA CYS A 147 0.83 9.19 -14.64
C CYS A 147 0.19 7.81 -14.40
N LEU A 148 -1.12 7.71 -14.67
CA LEU A 148 -1.91 6.48 -14.50
C LEU A 148 -2.14 5.71 -15.81
N GLY A 149 -1.52 6.14 -16.90
CA GLY A 149 -1.74 5.62 -18.26
C GLY A 149 -2.77 6.44 -19.03
#